data_AF-A0AA48I1A5-F1
#
_entry.id   AF-A0AA48I1A5-F1
#
_cell.length_a   1.000
_cell.length_b   1.000
_cell.length_c   1.000
_cell.angle_alpha   90.00
_cell.angle_beta   90.00
_cell.angle_gamma   90.00
#
_symmetry.space_group_name_H-M   'P 1'
#
loop_
_entity.id
_entity.type
_entity.pdbx_description
1 polymer ?
#
loop_
_entity_poly.entity_id
_entity_poly.type
_entity_poly.pdbx_seq_one_letter_code
_entity_poly.pdbx_strand_id
1 'polypeptide(L)'
;MKKLTLAAVAALALSTGVSAHETHDKEFVFKGDSAFASFCRAVTQDNVRLIHNSFKNKIGVVALSQKDVYRKLLDSQNLSCNGKGLVEFSKEYNAEEVLAYLETAAAKL
;
A
#
# COMPACT_ATOMS: atom_id res chain seq x y z
N MET A 1 26.27 59.31 -6.91
CA MET A 1 25.35 58.58 -6.00
C MET A 1 25.01 57.23 -6.62
N LYS A 2 25.16 56.12 -5.86
CA LYS A 2 24.26 54.93 -5.86
C LYS A 2 24.10 54.18 -7.23
N LYS A 3 24.33 52.87 -7.38
CA LYS A 3 24.19 51.71 -6.48
C LYS A 3 24.94 50.50 -7.09
N LEU A 4 25.50 49.65 -6.22
CA LEU A 4 25.80 48.26 -6.52
C LEU A 4 24.51 47.54 -6.95
N THR A 5 24.59 46.66 -7.94
CA THR A 5 23.54 45.69 -8.27
C THR A 5 24.06 44.27 -8.17
N LEU A 6 23.28 43.49 -7.44
CA LEU A 6 23.51 42.16 -6.90
C LEU A 6 23.67 41.07 -7.95
N ALA A 7 24.45 40.06 -7.57
CA ALA A 7 24.47 38.72 -8.18
C ALA A 7 23.11 38.02 -8.05
N ALA A 8 22.73 37.26 -9.08
CA ALA A 8 21.67 36.26 -9.02
C ALA A 8 22.21 34.95 -9.60
N VAL A 9 22.57 34.01 -8.71
CA VAL A 9 22.95 32.65 -9.07
C VAL A 9 21.67 31.82 -9.05
N ALA A 10 21.13 31.49 -10.23
CA ALA A 10 19.99 30.60 -10.35
C ALA A 10 20.50 29.20 -10.74
N ALA A 11 20.86 28.39 -9.74
CA ALA A 11 21.06 26.96 -9.93
C ALA A 11 19.68 26.27 -9.88
N LEU A 12 19.10 26.02 -11.06
CA LEU A 12 17.90 25.19 -11.19
C LEU A 12 18.30 23.72 -11.00
N ALA A 13 18.07 23.19 -9.80
CA ALA A 13 18.10 21.76 -9.56
C ALA A 13 16.89 21.12 -10.27
N LEU A 14 17.14 20.45 -11.40
CA LEU A 14 16.17 19.58 -12.05
C LEU A 14 16.02 18.31 -11.20
N SER A 15 15.07 18.30 -10.27
CA SER A 15 14.59 17.05 -9.66
C SER A 15 13.73 16.32 -10.69
N THR A 16 14.30 15.29 -11.32
CA THR A 16 13.51 14.33 -12.10
C THR A 16 12.62 13.53 -11.15
N GLY A 17 11.38 13.99 -10.98
CA GLY A 17 10.32 13.17 -10.41
C GLY A 17 10.04 12.01 -11.35
N VAL A 18 10.60 10.83 -11.08
CA VAL A 18 10.15 9.59 -11.71
C VAL A 18 8.71 9.36 -11.26
N SER A 19 7.75 9.71 -12.10
CA SER A 19 6.40 9.17 -11.98
C SER A 19 6.46 7.74 -12.50
N ALA A 20 6.37 6.78 -11.58
CA ALA A 20 6.08 5.40 -11.95
C ALA A 20 4.73 5.40 -12.68
N HIS A 21 4.77 5.19 -13.99
CA HIS A 21 3.59 4.96 -14.80
C HIS A 21 2.99 3.62 -14.36
N GLU A 22 1.94 3.67 -13.55
CA GLU A 22 1.14 2.47 -13.27
C GLU A 22 0.36 2.13 -14.54
N THR A 23 0.74 1.01 -15.15
CA THR A 23 0.01 0.42 -16.26
C THR A 23 -1.41 0.11 -15.80
N HIS A 24 -2.39 0.61 -16.57
CA HIS A 24 -3.82 0.37 -16.44
C HIS A 24 -4.16 -1.10 -16.13
N ASP A 25 -4.26 -1.44 -14.84
CA ASP A 25 -5.00 -2.61 -14.38
C ASP A 25 -6.43 -2.13 -14.12
N LYS A 26 -7.39 -2.79 -14.77
CA LYS A 26 -8.86 -2.59 -14.72
C LYS A 26 -9.32 -1.65 -13.60
N GLU A 27 -10.00 -0.57 -13.96
CA GLU A 27 -10.45 0.50 -13.07
C GLU A 27 -11.35 -0.04 -11.93
N PHE A 28 -10.73 -0.50 -10.86
CA PHE A 28 -11.40 -0.90 -9.63
C PHE A 28 -11.51 0.34 -8.75
N VAL A 29 -12.74 0.86 -8.60
CA VAL A 29 -13.02 1.97 -7.68
C VAL A 29 -12.98 1.42 -6.26
N PHE A 30 -11.84 1.58 -5.60
CA PHE A 30 -11.68 1.19 -4.20
C PHE A 30 -12.57 2.08 -3.31
N LYS A 31 -13.52 1.46 -2.59
CA LYS A 31 -14.33 2.13 -1.56
C LYS A 31 -13.74 1.86 -0.17
N GLY A 32 -12.88 2.77 0.31
CA GLY A 32 -12.23 2.70 1.62
C GLY A 32 -11.11 3.75 1.79
N ASP A 33 -10.28 3.60 2.82
CA ASP A 33 -9.05 4.41 3.00
C ASP A 33 -8.00 4.02 1.94
N SER A 34 -7.77 4.92 0.97
CA SER A 34 -6.89 4.70 -0.17
C SER A 34 -5.45 4.34 0.24
N ALA A 35 -5.05 4.65 1.48
CA ALA A 35 -3.79 4.20 2.05
C ALA A 35 -3.67 2.66 2.09
N PHE A 36 -4.77 1.92 2.03
CA PHE A 36 -4.83 0.46 2.05
C PHE A 36 -5.26 -0.17 0.72
N ALA A 37 -5.42 0.62 -0.35
CA ALA A 37 -5.85 0.12 -1.66
C ALA A 37 -4.92 -0.98 -2.23
N SER A 38 -3.62 -0.93 -1.91
CA SER A 38 -2.65 -1.93 -2.36
C SER A 38 -2.93 -3.33 -1.84
N PHE A 39 -3.57 -3.47 -0.66
CA PHE A 39 -3.96 -4.76 -0.12
C PHE A 39 -5.07 -5.39 -0.95
N CYS A 40 -6.09 -4.60 -1.29
CA CYS A 40 -7.21 -5.09 -2.08
C CYS A 40 -6.78 -5.42 -3.51
N ARG A 41 -5.90 -4.60 -4.10
CA ARG A 41 -5.27 -4.91 -5.39
C ARG A 41 -4.46 -6.21 -5.35
N ALA A 42 -3.71 -6.45 -4.28
CA ALA A 42 -2.97 -7.69 -4.13
C ALA A 42 -3.90 -8.92 -4.09
N VAL A 43 -5.06 -8.81 -3.46
CA VAL A 43 -6.08 -9.87 -3.46
C VAL A 43 -6.67 -10.08 -4.86
N THR A 44 -7.08 -9.01 -5.55
CA THR A 44 -7.69 -9.15 -6.89
C THR A 44 -6.73 -9.70 -7.95
N GLN A 45 -5.43 -9.60 -7.70
CA GLN A 45 -4.36 -10.11 -8.56
C GLN A 45 -3.75 -11.43 -8.06
N ASP A 46 -4.27 -11.99 -6.95
CA ASP A 46 -3.69 -13.11 -6.19
C ASP A 46 -2.15 -13.01 -6.02
N ASN A 47 -1.66 -11.81 -5.72
CA ASN A 47 -0.24 -11.48 -5.78
C ASN A 47 0.39 -11.45 -4.38
N VAL A 48 1.05 -12.55 -3.98
CA VAL A 48 1.71 -12.68 -2.69
C VAL A 48 2.87 -11.69 -2.49
N ARG A 49 3.57 -11.30 -3.56
CA ARG A 49 4.64 -10.30 -3.45
C ARG A 49 4.06 -8.93 -3.11
N LEU A 50 2.95 -8.56 -3.76
CA LEU A 50 2.27 -7.29 -3.51
C LEU A 50 1.63 -7.25 -2.12
N ILE A 51 1.03 -8.35 -1.66
CA ILE A 51 0.44 -8.40 -0.31
C ILE A 51 1.54 -8.27 0.75
N HIS A 52 2.65 -8.99 0.60
CA HIS A 52 3.77 -8.94 1.53
C HIS A 52 4.40 -7.54 1.60
N ASN A 53 4.63 -6.91 0.44
CA ASN A 53 5.16 -5.55 0.39
C ASN A 53 4.19 -4.53 1.00
N SER A 54 2.89 -4.70 0.78
CA SER A 54 1.87 -3.84 1.41
C SER A 54 1.95 -3.89 2.93
N PHE A 55 2.10 -5.08 3.54
CA PHE A 55 2.32 -5.20 4.98
C PHE A 55 3.63 -4.56 5.44
N LYS A 56 4.74 -4.78 4.73
CA LYS A 56 6.04 -4.19 5.09
C LYS A 56 6.00 -2.66 5.07
N ASN A 57 5.31 -2.07 4.10
CA ASN A 57 5.18 -0.62 3.97
C ASN A 57 4.32 0.03 5.07
N LYS A 58 3.66 -0.76 5.91
CA LYS A 58 2.89 -0.28 7.06
C LYS A 58 3.65 -0.38 8.39
N ILE A 59 4.85 -0.95 8.39
CA ILE A 59 5.74 -0.89 9.56
C ILE A 59 6.19 0.55 9.77
N GLY A 60 6.14 1.03 11.02
CA GLY A 60 6.40 2.42 11.38
C GLY A 60 5.22 3.38 11.12
N VAL A 61 4.24 2.98 10.31
CA VAL A 61 3.04 3.77 10.01
C VAL A 61 1.86 3.32 10.85
N VAL A 62 1.61 2.00 10.89
CA VAL A 62 0.49 1.38 11.62
C VAL A 62 0.96 0.78 12.94
N ALA A 63 2.13 0.16 12.96
CA ALA A 63 2.76 -0.39 14.16
C ALA A 63 4.28 -0.54 13.99
N LEU A 64 5.00 -0.72 15.09
CA LEU A 64 6.46 -0.80 15.10
C LEU A 64 7.02 -2.14 14.61
N SER A 65 6.21 -3.19 14.56
CA SER A 65 6.63 -4.53 14.10
C SER A 65 5.68 -5.10 13.06
N GLN A 66 6.19 -5.94 12.17
CA GLN A 66 5.38 -6.61 11.15
C GLN A 66 4.25 -7.46 11.79
N LYS A 67 4.55 -8.11 12.92
CA LYS A 67 3.58 -8.90 13.69
C LYS A 67 2.41 -8.04 14.16
N ASP A 68 2.69 -6.84 14.68
CA ASP A 68 1.64 -5.94 15.16
C ASP A 68 0.86 -5.30 14.00
N VAL A 69 1.49 -5.08 12.85
CA VAL A 69 0.79 -4.66 11.63
C VAL A 69 -0.20 -5.74 11.21
N TYR A 70 0.20 -7.02 11.12
CA TYR A 70 -0.71 -8.11 10.83
C TYR A 70 -1.86 -8.17 11.84
N ARG A 71 -1.56 -8.11 13.14
CA ARG A 71 -2.59 -8.14 14.19
C ARG A 71 -3.61 -7.01 14.04
N LYS A 72 -3.16 -5.80 13.70
CA LYS A 72 -4.06 -4.66 13.49
C LYS A 72 -4.86 -4.79 12.20
N LEU A 73 -4.22 -5.08 11.07
CA LEU A 73 -4.85 -4.99 9.76
C LEU A 73 -5.61 -6.25 9.33
N LEU A 74 -5.36 -7.41 9.95
CA LEU A 74 -6.19 -8.60 9.71
C LEU A 74 -7.51 -8.56 10.50
N ASP A 75 -7.65 -7.65 11.47
CA ASP A 75 -8.94 -7.31 12.03
C ASP A 75 -9.76 -6.53 10.98
N SER A 76 -10.91 -7.09 10.60
CA SER A 76 -11.85 -6.53 9.61
C SER A 76 -12.28 -5.08 9.89
N GLN A 77 -12.15 -4.59 11.12
CA GLN A 77 -12.47 -3.20 11.47
C GLN A 77 -11.42 -2.19 10.99
N ASN A 78 -10.16 -2.61 10.82
CA ASN A 78 -9.06 -1.71 10.51
C ASN A 78 -8.67 -1.72 9.03
N LEU A 79 -9.05 -2.77 8.30
CA LEU A 79 -8.84 -2.87 6.86
C LEU A 79 -9.99 -3.64 6.23
N SER A 80 -10.68 -2.99 5.30
CA SER A 80 -11.72 -3.62 4.50
C SER A 80 -11.55 -3.34 3.01
N CYS A 81 -11.84 -4.36 2.21
CA CYS A 81 -11.94 -4.32 0.76
C CYS A 81 -13.41 -4.51 0.41
N ASN A 82 -14.05 -3.49 -0.17
CA ASN A 82 -15.50 -3.51 -0.47
C ASN A 82 -16.38 -3.88 0.74
N GLY A 83 -16.02 -3.41 1.93
CA GLY A 83 -16.75 -3.67 3.18
C GLY A 83 -16.50 -5.05 3.80
N LYS A 84 -15.58 -5.85 3.24
CA LYS A 84 -15.18 -7.15 3.78
C LYS A 84 -13.75 -7.13 4.29
N GLY A 85 -13.46 -7.91 5.33
CA GLY A 85 -12.09 -8.10 5.78
C GLY A 85 -11.25 -8.81 4.71
N LEU A 86 -9.92 -8.65 4.78
CA LEU A 86 -9.00 -9.13 3.74
C LEU A 86 -9.10 -10.63 3.47
N VAL A 87 -9.26 -11.46 4.50
CA VAL A 87 -9.43 -12.92 4.37
C VAL A 87 -10.74 -13.29 3.67
N GLU A 88 -11.84 -12.63 4.02
CA GLU A 88 -13.14 -12.88 3.39
C GLU A 88 -13.12 -12.43 1.92
N PHE A 89 -12.51 -11.28 1.65
CA PHE A 89 -12.33 -10.76 0.31
C PHE A 89 -11.46 -11.69 -0.56
N SER A 90 -10.42 -12.30 0.00
CA SER A 90 -9.61 -13.31 -0.70
C SER A 90 -10.41 -14.54 -1.11
N LYS A 91 -11.35 -14.99 -0.27
CA LYS A 91 -12.24 -16.12 -0.61
C LYS A 91 -13.19 -15.77 -1.75
N GLU A 92 -13.76 -14.57 -1.73
CA GLU A 92 -14.68 -14.10 -2.78
C GLU A 92 -14.00 -14.03 -4.16
N TYR A 93 -12.74 -13.60 -4.21
CA TYR A 93 -11.97 -13.46 -5.46
C TYR A 93 -11.22 -14.73 -5.88
N ASN A 94 -11.35 -15.84 -5.13
CA ASN A 94 -10.58 -17.07 -5.35
C ASN A 94 -9.06 -16.84 -5.38
N ALA A 95 -8.58 -15.96 -4.49
CA ALA A 95 -7.16 -15.63 -4.37
C ALA A 95 -6.48 -16.64 -3.44
N GLU A 96 -6.23 -17.85 -3.95
CA GLU A 96 -5.75 -19.00 -3.17
C GLU A 96 -4.35 -18.76 -2.58
N GLU A 97 -3.44 -18.18 -3.34
CA GLU A 97 -2.07 -17.94 -2.87
C GLU A 97 -2.03 -16.88 -1.78
N VAL A 98 -2.77 -15.78 -1.97
CA VAL A 98 -2.89 -14.72 -0.98
C VAL A 98 -3.65 -15.22 0.25
N LEU A 99 -4.70 -16.02 0.10
CA LEU A 99 -5.42 -16.61 1.22
C LEU A 99 -4.48 -17.47 2.08
N ALA A 100 -3.73 -18.39 1.47
CA ALA A 100 -2.77 -19.24 2.17
C ALA A 100 -1.67 -18.42 2.87
N TYR A 101 -1.20 -17.34 2.23
CA TYR A 101 -0.26 -16.40 2.83
C TYR A 101 -0.84 -15.74 4.08
N LEU A 102 -2.07 -15.22 4.01
CA LEU A 102 -2.74 -14.53 5.12
C LEU A 102 -3.01 -15.47 6.28
N GLU A 103 -3.45 -16.70 6.03
CA GLU A 103 -3.67 -17.73 7.05
C GLU A 103 -2.35 -18.13 7.74
N THR A 104 -1.27 -18.27 6.96
CA THR A 104 0.07 -18.53 7.50
C THR A 104 0.58 -17.36 8.35
N ALA A 105 0.29 -16.12 7.96
CA ALA A 105 0.66 -14.93 8.72
C ALA A 105 -0.14 -14.84 10.03
N ALA A 106 -1.45 -15.12 9.98
CA ALA A 106 -2.34 -15.13 11.13
C ALA A 106 -1.96 -16.21 12.16
N ALA A 107 -1.57 -17.40 11.71
CA ALA A 107 -1.12 -18.50 12.57
C ALA A 107 0.15 -18.19 13.38
N LYS A 108 0.89 -17.13 13.01
CA LYS A 108 2.14 -16.70 13.68
C LYS A 108 1.94 -15.54 14.68
N LEU A 109 0.69 -15.06 14.86
CA LEU A 109 0.37 -13.91 15.73
C LEU A 109 0.25 -14.28 17.20
#